data_AF-A0A3C0EH21-F1
#
_entry.id   AF-A0A3C0EH21-F1
#
_cell.length_a   1.000
_cell.length_b   1.000
_cell.length_c   1.000
_cell.angle_alpha   90.00
_cell.angle_beta   90.00
_cell.angle_gamma   90.00
#
_symmetry.space_group_name_H-M   'P 1'
#
loop_
_entity.id
_entity.type
_entity.pdbx_description
1 polymer ?
#
loop_
_entity_poly.entity_id
_entity_poly.type
_entity_poly.pdbx_seq_one_letter_code
_entity_poly.pdbx_strand_id
1 'polypeptide(L)'
;MANKPTQKEKEHRIAKVLKMLVDGYTKGEIKRECRERFDASARTVERYLQQARNLLIEELEEPIEAIKARSLTLYRSIINDRKATLLDKVRAQKRIDKIMGLEAPLKHEVSGRDGRPIQTQMIDPAKATKIAGDPAMAAHAEALGLTLGLPTGEITDDEGDSE
;
A
#
# COMPACT_ATOMS: atom_id res chain seq x y z
N MET A 1 -17.71 22.38 -6.55
CA MET A 1 -16.49 21.55 -6.55
C MET A 1 -16.03 21.44 -5.10
N ALA A 2 -15.81 20.24 -4.57
CA ALA A 2 -15.33 20.09 -3.20
C ALA A 2 -13.89 20.63 -3.11
N ASN A 3 -13.67 21.64 -2.26
CA ASN A 3 -12.33 22.17 -2.03
C ASN A 3 -11.43 21.07 -1.46
N LYS A 4 -10.20 20.98 -1.97
CA LYS A 4 -9.19 20.10 -1.39
C LYS A 4 -8.98 20.54 0.07
N PRO A 5 -9.10 19.62 1.05
CA PRO A 5 -8.87 19.97 2.44
C PRO A 5 -7.43 20.47 2.61
N THR A 6 -7.25 21.43 3.51
CA THR A 6 -5.91 21.91 3.85
C THR A 6 -5.08 20.79 4.49
N GLN A 7 -3.76 20.93 4.47
CA GLN A 7 -2.88 19.92 5.07
C GLN A 7 -3.17 19.71 6.57
N LYS A 8 -3.42 20.79 7.31
CA LYS A 8 -3.82 20.76 8.73
C LYS A 8 -5.17 20.03 8.93
N GLU A 9 -6.16 20.31 8.09
CA GLU A 9 -7.45 19.59 8.16
C GLU A 9 -7.30 18.10 7.87
N LYS A 10 -6.44 17.75 6.91
CA LYS A 10 -6.17 16.36 6.57
C LYS A 10 -5.52 15.63 7.76
N GLU A 11 -4.53 16.25 8.40
CA GLU A 11 -3.91 15.72 9.63
C GLU A 11 -4.94 15.54 10.74
N HIS A 12 -5.80 16.54 10.96
CA HIS A 12 -6.88 16.45 11.94
C HIS A 12 -7.84 15.27 11.65
N ARG A 13 -8.23 15.09 10.38
CA ARG A 13 -9.08 13.96 9.95
C ARG A 13 -8.39 12.61 10.20
N ILE A 14 -7.10 12.50 9.91
CA ILE A 14 -6.31 11.28 10.15
C ILE A 14 -6.21 10.98 11.65
N ALA A 15 -5.89 11.99 12.47
CA ALA A 15 -5.82 11.85 13.92
C ALA A 15 -7.17 11.40 14.51
N LYS A 16 -8.28 11.92 13.97
CA LYS A 16 -9.63 11.48 14.37
C LYS A 16 -9.89 10.02 13.99
N VAL A 17 -9.46 9.59 12.80
CA VAL A 17 -9.57 8.19 12.36
C VAL A 17 -8.70 7.26 13.20
N LEU A 18 -7.49 7.69 13.56
CA LEU A 18 -6.61 6.96 14.47
C LEU A 18 -7.29 6.73 15.82
N LYS A 19 -7.86 7.79 16.41
CA LYS A 19 -8.60 7.67 17.67
C LYS A 19 -9.74 6.65 17.57
N MET A 20 -10.54 6.70 16.50
CA MET A 20 -11.63 5.74 16.30
C MET A 20 -11.12 4.29 16.15
N LEU A 21 -9.94 4.08 15.54
CA LEU A 21 -9.33 2.75 15.46
C LEU A 21 -8.94 2.22 16.85
N VAL A 22 -8.34 3.06 17.69
CA VAL A 22 -7.97 2.71 19.07
C VAL A 22 -9.20 2.44 19.93
N ASP A 23 -10.26 3.24 19.74
CA ASP A 23 -11.55 3.08 20.42
C ASP A 23 -12.33 1.83 19.95
N GLY A 24 -11.82 1.08 18.97
CA GLY A 24 -12.39 -0.20 18.52
C GLY A 24 -13.50 -0.09 17.47
N TYR A 25 -13.66 1.06 16.82
CA TYR A 25 -14.67 1.25 15.79
C TYR A 25 -14.41 0.35 14.58
N THR A 26 -15.47 -0.22 14.03
CA THR A 26 -15.39 -0.98 12.79
C THR A 26 -15.16 -0.07 11.59
N LYS A 27 -14.60 -0.64 10.52
CA LYS A 27 -14.37 0.07 9.26
C LYS A 27 -15.63 0.71 8.67
N GLY A 28 -16.79 0.06 8.82
CA GLY A 28 -18.08 0.57 8.36
C GLY A 28 -18.52 1.81 9.13
N GLU A 29 -18.35 1.77 10.45
CA GLU A 29 -18.67 2.89 11.34
C GLU A 29 -17.76 4.09 11.08
N ILE A 30 -16.45 3.86 10.93
CA ILE A 30 -15.49 4.93 10.59
C ILE A 30 -15.86 5.61 9.26
N LYS A 31 -16.29 4.84 8.26
CA LYS A 31 -16.72 5.40 6.96
C LYS A 31 -17.98 6.24 7.08
N ARG A 32 -18.95 5.78 7.87
CA ARG A 32 -20.18 6.52 8.13
C ARG A 32 -19.87 7.83 8.85
N GLU A 33 -19.10 7.76 9.93
CA GLU A 33 -18.71 8.92 10.73
C GLU A 33 -17.92 9.96 9.90
N CYS A 34 -16.96 9.51 9.09
CA CYS A 34 -16.17 10.41 8.24
C CYS A 34 -16.98 11.02 7.09
N ARG A 35 -18.01 10.33 6.60
CA ARG A 35 -18.94 10.89 5.63
C ARG A 35 -19.78 11.99 6.28
N GLU A 36 -20.34 11.71 7.45
CA GLU A 36 -21.22 12.66 8.16
C GLU A 36 -20.46 13.90 8.65
N ARG A 37 -19.24 13.74 9.20
CA ARG A 37 -18.48 14.85 9.78
C ARG A 37 -17.65 15.64 8.78
N PHE A 38 -17.13 14.98 7.74
CA PHE A 38 -16.09 15.57 6.88
C PHE A 38 -16.44 15.54 5.38
N ASP A 39 -17.63 15.04 5.02
CA ASP A 39 -18.07 14.79 3.65
C ASP A 39 -17.01 14.01 2.82
N ALA A 40 -16.32 13.08 3.49
CA ALA A 40 -15.23 12.34 2.88
C ALA A 40 -15.75 11.16 2.06
N SER A 41 -15.26 11.02 0.82
CA SER A 41 -15.54 9.84 0.01
C SER A 41 -14.99 8.56 0.66
N ALA A 42 -15.64 7.42 0.40
CA ALA A 42 -15.19 6.14 0.95
C ALA A 42 -13.73 5.84 0.62
N ARG A 43 -13.28 6.15 -0.61
CA ARG A 43 -11.88 5.96 -1.04
C ARG A 43 -10.92 6.87 -0.28
N THR A 44 -11.33 8.09 0.02
CA THR A 44 -10.56 9.02 0.86
C THR A 44 -10.41 8.46 2.27
N VAL A 45 -11.48 7.94 2.85
CA VAL A 45 -11.45 7.33 4.19
C VAL A 45 -10.54 6.10 4.24
N GLU A 46 -10.50 5.27 3.19
CA GLU A 46 -9.55 4.15 3.11
C GLU A 46 -8.09 4.63 3.17
N ARG A 47 -7.77 5.75 2.51
CA ARG A 47 -6.43 6.34 2.59
C ARG A 47 -6.13 6.84 4.00
N TYR A 48 -7.09 7.50 4.66
CA TYR A 48 -6.92 7.92 6.06
C TYR A 48 -6.73 6.73 7.00
N LEU A 49 -7.47 5.64 6.80
CA LEU A 49 -7.29 4.40 7.56
C LEU A 49 -5.90 3.80 7.37
N GLN A 50 -5.38 3.79 6.14
CA GLN A 50 -4.03 3.32 5.89
C GLN A 50 -2.99 4.19 6.59
N GLN A 51 -3.12 5.51 6.48
CA GLN A 51 -2.21 6.46 7.14
C GLN A 51 -2.26 6.35 8.66
N ALA A 52 -3.46 6.25 9.25
CA ALA A 52 -3.63 6.06 10.68
C ALA A 52 -3.01 4.74 11.17
N ARG A 53 -3.14 3.64 10.41
CA ARG A 53 -2.47 2.38 10.76
C ARG A 53 -0.95 2.48 10.74
N ASN A 54 -0.41 3.18 9.74
CA ASN A 54 1.04 3.39 9.67
C ASN A 54 1.53 4.18 10.89
N LEU A 55 0.83 5.26 11.27
CA LEU A 55 1.14 6.03 12.47
C LEU A 55 1.10 5.17 13.74
N LEU A 56 0.11 4.28 13.86
CA LEU A 56 0.02 3.38 15.02
C LEU A 56 1.19 2.39 15.07
N ILE A 57 1.64 1.89 13.92
CA ILE A 57 2.82 1.01 13.85
C ILE A 57 4.09 1.79 14.21
N GLU A 58 4.22 3.02 13.71
CA GLU A 58 5.35 3.91 14.03
C GLU A 58 5.41 4.23 15.53
N GLU A 59 4.27 4.50 16.17
CA GLU A 59 4.18 4.80 17.60
C GLU A 59 4.45 3.58 18.49
N LEU A 60 4.19 2.37 18.00
CA LEU A 60 4.41 1.14 18.75
C LEU A 60 5.91 0.84 18.98
N GLU A 61 6.84 1.48 18.24
CA GLU A 61 8.30 1.34 18.35
C GLU A 61 8.81 -0.11 18.51
N GLU A 62 8.05 -1.07 18.02
CA GLU A 62 8.28 -2.49 18.26
C GLU A 62 8.55 -3.24 16.96
N PRO A 63 9.39 -4.29 17.00
CA PRO A 63 9.60 -5.13 15.84
C PRO A 63 8.31 -5.85 15.46
N ILE A 64 8.09 -6.00 14.15
CA ILE A 64 6.90 -6.66 13.58
C ILE A 64 6.73 -8.07 14.15
N GLU A 65 7.84 -8.75 14.45
CA GLU A 65 7.90 -10.07 15.05
C GLU A 65 7.25 -10.10 16.44
N ALA A 66 7.47 -9.08 17.27
CA ALA A 66 6.86 -8.96 18.59
C ALA A 66 5.34 -8.75 18.47
N ILE A 67 4.91 -7.90 17.53
CA ILE A 67 3.49 -7.67 17.25
C ILE A 67 2.80 -8.96 16.79
N LYS A 68 3.46 -9.73 15.91
CA LYS A 68 2.99 -11.05 15.47
C LYS A 68 2.91 -12.03 16.64
N ALA A 69 3.92 -12.09 17.50
CA ALA A 69 3.94 -12.97 18.67
C ALA A 69 2.78 -12.68 19.66
N ARG A 70 2.50 -11.40 19.94
CA ARG A 70 1.33 -11.01 20.76
C ARG A 70 0.02 -11.42 20.11
N SER A 71 -0.12 -11.16 18.80
CA SER A 71 -1.32 -11.55 18.04
C SER A 71 -1.55 -13.06 18.06
N LEU A 72 -0.49 -13.86 17.88
CA LEU A 72 -0.55 -15.31 17.96
C LEU A 72 -0.99 -15.80 19.35
N THR A 73 -0.47 -15.17 20.40
CA THR A 73 -0.84 -15.50 21.78
C THR A 73 -2.32 -15.26 22.03
N LEU A 74 -2.84 -14.11 21.58
CA LEU A 74 -4.27 -13.77 21.67
C LEU A 74 -5.16 -14.76 20.91
N TYR A 75 -4.83 -15.09 19.66
CA TYR A 75 -5.67 -16.02 18.88
C TYR A 75 -5.60 -17.45 19.43
N ARG A 76 -4.46 -17.88 19.97
CA ARG A 76 -4.35 -19.16 20.68
C ARG A 76 -5.22 -19.19 21.93
N SER A 77 -5.30 -18.09 22.69
CA SER A 77 -6.19 -18.05 23.86
C SER A 77 -7.66 -18.20 23.48
N ILE A 78 -8.09 -17.60 22.35
CA ILE A 78 -9.47 -17.74 21.83
C ILE A 78 -9.77 -19.18 21.42
N ILE A 79 -8.82 -19.87 20.77
CA ILE A 79 -9.00 -21.28 20.37
C ILE A 79 -9.16 -22.19 21.59
N ASN A 80 -8.35 -21.95 22.61
CA ASN A 80 -8.32 -22.74 23.84
C ASN A 80 -9.47 -22.41 24.81
N ASP A 81 -10.13 -21.27 24.65
CA ASP A 81 -11.27 -20.89 25.48
C ASP A 81 -12.47 -21.83 25.23
N ARG A 82 -12.98 -22.44 26.31
CA ARG A 82 -14.16 -23.32 26.26
C ARG A 82 -15.45 -22.55 26.02
N LYS A 83 -15.49 -21.26 26.35
CA LYS A 83 -16.67 -20.40 26.19
C LYS A 83 -16.77 -19.77 24.79
N ALA A 84 -15.66 -19.72 24.05
CA ALA A 84 -15.65 -19.18 22.69
C ALA A 84 -16.49 -20.04 21.74
N THR A 85 -17.25 -19.36 20.86
CA THR A 85 -18.07 -20.05 19.86
C THR A 85 -17.19 -20.79 18.85
N LEU A 86 -17.70 -21.86 18.24
CA LEU A 86 -16.99 -22.57 17.16
C LEU A 86 -16.56 -21.62 16.05
N LEU A 87 -17.41 -20.65 15.72
CA LEU A 87 -17.16 -19.69 14.66
C LEU A 87 -15.99 -18.75 15.01
N ASP A 88 -15.89 -18.32 16.27
CA ASP A 88 -14.76 -17.50 16.73
C ASP A 88 -13.45 -18.28 16.73
N LYS A 89 -13.48 -19.56 17.09
CA LYS A 89 -12.32 -20.46 16.99
C LYS A 89 -11.85 -20.63 15.55
N VAL A 90 -12.77 -20.84 14.61
CA VAL A 90 -12.45 -20.93 13.17
C VAL A 90 -11.87 -19.60 12.67
N ARG A 91 -12.43 -18.46 13.08
CA ARG A 91 -11.87 -17.14 12.72
C ARG A 91 -10.47 -16.95 13.28
N ALA A 92 -10.24 -17.31 14.54
CA ALA A 92 -8.94 -17.24 15.18
C ALA A 92 -7.91 -18.11 14.45
N GLN A 93 -8.27 -19.34 14.08
CA GLN A 93 -7.40 -20.23 13.31
C GLN A 93 -7.02 -19.61 11.96
N LYS A 94 -7.99 -19.11 11.19
CA LYS A 94 -7.71 -18.41 9.91
C LYS A 94 -6.77 -17.22 10.08
N ARG A 95 -6.87 -16.49 11.20
CA ARG A 95 -5.94 -15.38 11.50
C ARG A 95 -4.54 -15.86 11.79
N ILE A 96 -4.37 -16.97 12.51
CA ILE A 96 -3.07 -17.62 12.73
C ILE A 96 -2.47 -18.07 11.40
N ASP A 97 -3.25 -18.74 10.56
CA ASP A 97 -2.79 -19.23 9.24
C ASP A 97 -2.29 -18.07 8.38
N LYS A 98 -3.00 -16.93 8.41
CA LYS A 98 -2.58 -15.70 7.73
C LYS A 98 -1.30 -15.10 8.31
N ILE A 99 -1.13 -15.07 9.63
CA ILE A 99 0.10 -14.58 10.28
C ILE A 99 1.30 -15.45 9.90
N MET A 100 1.09 -16.77 9.80
CA MET A 100 2.11 -17.76 9.44
C MET A 100 2.34 -17.88 7.93
N GLY A 101 1.55 -17.20 7.10
CA GLY A 101 1.68 -17.27 5.64
C GLY A 101 1.29 -18.62 5.04
N LEU A 102 0.40 -19.37 5.69
CA LEU A 102 -0.08 -20.67 5.21
C LEU A 102 -1.17 -20.54 4.12
N GLU A 103 -1.75 -19.36 3.96
CA GLU A 103 -2.75 -19.09 2.92
C GLU A 103 -2.09 -18.97 1.53
N ALA A 104 -2.72 -19.55 0.51
CA ALA A 104 -2.25 -19.41 -0.87
C ALA A 104 -2.22 -17.94 -1.31
N PRO A 105 -1.26 -17.54 -2.16
CA PRO A 105 -1.20 -16.18 -2.70
C PRO A 105 -2.50 -15.81 -3.41
N LEU A 106 -3.08 -14.66 -3.05
CA LEU A 106 -4.27 -14.12 -3.72
C LEU A 106 -3.88 -13.51 -5.07
N LYS A 107 -4.22 -14.20 -6.17
CA LYS A 107 -4.12 -13.64 -7.52
C LYS A 107 -5.13 -12.50 -7.66
N HIS A 108 -4.64 -11.29 -7.83
CA HIS A 108 -5.48 -10.13 -8.18
C HIS A 108 -5.39 -9.88 -9.67
N GLU A 109 -6.52 -9.98 -10.36
CA GLU A 109 -6.62 -9.64 -11.78
C GLU A 109 -7.15 -8.21 -11.92
N VAL A 110 -6.42 -7.36 -12.64
CA VAL A 110 -6.84 -5.99 -12.90
C VAL A 110 -7.67 -5.98 -14.17
N SER A 111 -8.96 -5.76 -14.04
CA SER A 111 -9.87 -5.56 -15.17
C SER A 111 -10.01 -4.08 -15.51
N GLY A 112 -10.18 -3.81 -16.81
CA GLY A 112 -10.51 -2.48 -17.31
C GLY A 112 -11.94 -2.08 -16.96
N ARG A 113 -12.32 -0.85 -17.33
CA ARG A 113 -13.64 -0.26 -17.06
C ARG A 113 -14.81 -1.16 -17.48
N ASP A 114 -14.62 -1.96 -18.53
CA ASP A 114 -15.63 -2.85 -19.10
C ASP A 114 -15.50 -4.31 -18.65
N GLY A 115 -14.72 -4.59 -17.60
CA GLY A 115 -14.47 -5.96 -17.11
C GLY A 115 -13.53 -6.79 -17.98
N ARG A 116 -13.08 -6.25 -19.12
CA ARG A 116 -12.10 -6.90 -19.99
C ARG A 116 -10.68 -6.79 -19.42
N PRO A 117 -9.78 -7.75 -19.68
CA PRO A 117 -8.38 -7.65 -19.29
C PRO A 117 -7.76 -6.35 -19.84
N ILE A 118 -6.98 -5.65 -19.01
CA ILE A 118 -6.20 -4.50 -19.48
C ILE A 118 -5.13 -5.04 -20.43
N GLN A 119 -5.16 -4.59 -21.69
CA GLN A 119 -4.09 -4.89 -22.64
C GLN A 119 -2.85 -4.10 -22.24
N THR A 120 -1.89 -4.76 -21.60
CA THR A 120 -0.56 -4.21 -21.38
C THR A 120 0.19 -4.28 -22.71
N GLN A 121 0.30 -3.16 -23.41
CA GLN A 121 1.28 -3.03 -24.48
C GLN A 121 2.66 -2.93 -23.83
N MET A 122 3.53 -3.90 -24.08
CA MET A 122 4.95 -3.70 -23.79
C MET A 122 5.42 -2.58 -24.70
N ILE A 123 5.69 -1.41 -24.11
CA ILE A 123 6.39 -0.36 -24.82
C ILE A 123 7.80 -0.90 -25.02
N ASP A 124 8.14 -1.17 -26.27
CA ASP A 124 9.51 -1.44 -26.69
C ASP A 124 10.41 -0.32 -26.12
N PRO A 125 11.47 -0.62 -25.33
CA PRO A 125 12.31 0.40 -24.73
C PRO A 125 12.87 1.39 -25.78
N ALA A 126 13.00 0.98 -27.05
CA ALA A 126 13.40 1.86 -28.16
C ALA A 126 12.34 2.92 -28.56
N LYS A 127 11.06 2.71 -28.22
CA LYS A 127 9.96 3.68 -28.44
C LYS A 127 9.74 4.63 -27.26
N ALA A 128 10.19 4.27 -26.05
CA ALA A 128 10.08 5.14 -24.88
C ALA A 128 10.90 6.45 -25.03
N THR A 129 11.98 6.41 -25.80
CA THR A 129 12.86 7.55 -26.11
C THR A 129 12.15 8.67 -26.87
N LYS A 130 11.02 8.41 -27.55
CA LYS A 130 10.25 9.44 -28.26
C LYS A 130 9.27 10.22 -27.38
N ILE A 131 8.97 9.74 -26.16
CA ILE A 131 8.20 10.50 -25.16
C ILE A 131 9.14 11.33 -24.26
N ALA A 132 10.41 10.93 -24.16
CA ALA A 132 11.47 11.68 -23.46
C ALA A 132 12.15 12.76 -24.33
N GLY A 133 11.77 12.88 -25.60
CA GLY A 133 12.36 13.82 -26.57
C GLY A 133 11.59 15.13 -26.76
N ASP A 134 10.69 15.50 -25.83
CA ASP A 134 10.02 16.80 -25.87
C ASP A 134 11.00 17.86 -25.30
N PRO A 135 11.47 18.85 -26.10
CA PRO A 135 12.51 19.81 -25.68
C PRO A 135 12.11 20.64 -24.44
N ALA A 136 10.83 20.65 -24.06
CA ALA A 136 10.33 21.31 -22.86
C ALA A 136 10.78 20.65 -21.54
N MET A 137 11.03 19.33 -21.50
CA MET A 137 11.42 18.62 -20.27
C MET A 137 12.93 18.63 -20.02
N ALA A 138 13.74 18.71 -21.08
CA ALA A 138 15.20 18.84 -20.96
C ALA A 138 15.59 20.13 -20.23
N ALA A 139 14.91 21.24 -20.54
CA ALA A 139 15.10 22.52 -19.86
C ALA A 139 14.68 22.48 -18.36
N HIS A 140 13.75 21.60 -17.98
CA HIS A 140 13.31 21.47 -16.59
C HIS A 140 14.22 20.54 -15.76
N ALA A 141 14.77 19.49 -16.37
CA ALA A 141 15.74 18.59 -15.71
C ALA A 141 17.09 19.27 -15.45
N GLU A 142 17.55 20.12 -16.37
CA GLU A 142 18.78 20.92 -16.21
C GLU A 142 18.63 21.97 -15.08
N ALA A 143 17.43 22.56 -14.93
CA ALA A 143 17.10 23.44 -13.81
C ALA A 143 17.05 22.73 -12.43
N LEU A 144 17.00 21.39 -12.40
CA LEU A 144 16.93 20.57 -11.18
C LEU A 144 18.22 19.80 -10.87
N GLY A 145 19.27 19.95 -11.67
CA GLY A 145 20.61 19.40 -11.38
C GLY A 145 20.71 17.87 -11.36
N LEU A 146 19.77 17.16 -11.99
CA LEU A 146 19.77 15.69 -12.05
C LEU A 146 20.45 15.22 -13.36
N THR A 147 21.74 14.90 -13.27
CA THR A 147 22.46 14.22 -14.36
C THR A 147 21.99 12.77 -14.45
N LEU A 148 21.23 12.44 -15.49
CA LEU A 148 20.94 11.05 -15.86
C LEU A 148 22.23 10.40 -16.37
N GLY A 149 22.89 9.62 -15.51
CA GLY A 149 23.99 8.75 -15.90
C GLY A 149 23.49 7.69 -16.88
N LEU A 150 23.73 7.90 -18.16
CA LEU A 150 23.58 6.87 -19.18
C LEU A 150 24.72 5.85 -18.98
N PRO A 151 24.43 4.53 -18.89
CA PRO A 151 25.48 3.53 -18.95
C PRO A 151 26.02 3.49 -20.38
N THR A 152 27.23 4.01 -20.57
CA THR A 152 28.03 3.79 -21.78
C THR A 152 28.42 2.31 -21.82
N GLY A 153 27.63 1.51 -22.53
CA GLY A 153 28.02 0.16 -22.91
C GLY A 153 29.10 0.23 -24.00
N GLU A 154 30.36 0.29 -23.58
CA GLU A 154 31.46 -0.13 -24.43
C GLU A 154 31.58 -1.65 -24.29
N ILE A 155 30.93 -2.37 -25.21
CA ILE A 155 31.29 -3.76 -25.51
C ILE A 155 32.47 -3.65 -26.46
N THR A 156 33.68 -3.84 -25.95
CA THR A 156 34.86 -4.04 -26.78
C THR A 156 34.83 -5.48 -27.31
N ASP A 157 34.48 -5.64 -28.58
CA ASP A 157 34.74 -6.85 -29.34
C ASP A 157 36.26 -6.96 -29.55
N ASP A 158 36.90 -7.90 -28.87
CA ASP A 158 38.31 -8.25 -29.05
C ASP A 158 38.39 -9.47 -30.01
N GLU A 159 38.41 -9.19 -31.31
CA GLU A 159 38.95 -10.10 -32.33
C GLU A 159 40.44 -9.78 -32.53
N GLY A 160 41.32 -10.77 -32.34
CA GLY A 160 42.75 -10.59 -32.62
C GLY A 160 43.67 -11.73 -32.21
N ASP A 161 43.63 -12.80 -33.00
CA ASP A 161 44.73 -13.69 -33.46
C ASP A 161 46.06 -13.87 -32.69
N SER A 162 46.48 -15.14 -32.68
CA SER A 162 47.85 -15.69 -32.86
C SER A 162 48.93 -15.48 -31.79
N GLU A 163 49.33 -16.58 -31.11
CA GLU A 163 50.49 -17.45 -31.44
C GLU A 163 50.45 -18.76 -30.62
#